data_AF-A0A2B4R9C9-F1
#
_entry.id   AF-A0A2B4R9C9-F1
#
_cell.length_a   1.000
_cell.length_b   1.000
_cell.length_c   1.000
_cell.angle_alpha   90.00
_cell.angle_beta   90.00
_cell.angle_gamma   90.00
#
_symmetry.space_group_name_H-M   'P 1'
#
loop_
_entity.id
_entity.type
_entity.pdbx_description
1 polymer ?
#
loop_
_entity_poly.entity_id
_entity_poly.type
_entity_poly.pdbx_seq_one_letter_code
_entity_poly.pdbx_strand_id
1 'polypeptide(L)'
;MLQRFLSPPAIFVTANHGVNNRTQDAMALWVEDLKVNSFKICLREAKIFDGPHKNLKVTINFTEPFYAPPVVLVTAKRSTRMNNSLQSGSQCNAVTTWVEHTSKTEAQICVKTFNSDSINKDVITVDYMVTGDLDPCIDVVCHYHCLCKAFGTYDARCVSVESCPSYQEPICSSNGSTYDNECLFRQEMCILRLNYTVQHPGSCEG
;
A
#
# COMPACT_ATOMS: atom_id res chain seq x y z
N MET A 1 30.45 -22.83 5.76
CA MET A 1 31.00 -21.62 5.10
C MET A 1 29.90 -20.55 5.15
N LEU A 2 30.08 -19.46 5.91
CA LEU A 2 29.08 -18.39 6.01
C LEU A 2 29.08 -17.59 4.71
N GLN A 3 27.99 -17.66 3.96
CA GLN A 3 27.78 -16.88 2.74
C GLN A 3 27.65 -15.40 3.12
N ARG A 4 28.53 -14.55 2.57
CA ARG A 4 28.48 -13.10 2.78
C ARG A 4 27.40 -12.50 1.88
N PHE A 5 26.72 -11.47 2.36
CA PHE A 5 25.87 -10.65 1.50
C PHE A 5 26.74 -9.90 0.49
N LEU A 6 26.22 -9.70 -0.73
CA LEU A 6 26.91 -8.95 -1.78
C LEU A 6 26.72 -7.44 -1.62
N SER A 7 25.68 -7.04 -0.90
CA SER A 7 25.32 -5.66 -0.55
C SER A 7 24.72 -5.62 0.87
N PRO A 8 24.62 -4.45 1.52
CA PRO A 8 23.93 -4.35 2.81
C PRO A 8 22.46 -4.83 2.70
N PRO A 9 22.02 -5.83 3.49
CA PRO A 9 20.69 -6.41 3.37
C PRO A 9 19.60 -5.52 4.00
N ALA A 10 18.35 -5.67 3.57
CA ALA A 10 17.20 -5.15 4.32
C ALA A 10 16.98 -6.00 5.58
N ILE A 11 16.79 -5.36 6.73
CA ILE A 11 16.67 -6.05 8.03
C ILE A 11 15.35 -5.66 8.70
N PHE A 12 14.48 -6.65 8.90
CA PHE A 12 13.30 -6.54 9.75
C PHE A 12 13.64 -6.97 11.16
N VAL A 13 13.41 -6.09 12.13
CA VAL A 13 13.67 -6.34 13.54
C VAL A 13 12.39 -6.17 14.33
N THR A 14 12.16 -7.11 15.26
CA THR A 14 11.06 -7.07 16.23
C THR A 14 11.66 -7.29 17.62
N ALA A 15 11.03 -6.72 18.65
CA ALA A 15 11.43 -6.93 20.05
C ALA A 15 10.45 -7.87 20.73
N ASN A 16 10.96 -8.80 21.54
CA ASN A 16 10.16 -9.66 22.42
C ASN A 16 10.47 -9.34 23.89
N HIS A 17 9.44 -9.23 24.74
CA HIS A 17 9.57 -8.93 26.16
C HIS A 17 8.99 -10.07 27.01
N GLY A 18 9.84 -10.75 27.78
CA GLY A 18 9.51 -12.03 28.47
C GLY A 18 9.14 -11.93 29.95
N VAL A 19 8.84 -10.73 30.50
CA VAL A 19 8.55 -10.57 31.93
C VAL A 19 7.05 -10.42 32.17
N ASN A 20 6.42 -11.45 32.74
CA ASN A 20 4.96 -11.59 32.90
C ASN A 20 4.31 -10.65 33.94
N ASN A 21 5.08 -9.80 34.64
CA ASN A 21 4.56 -9.05 35.80
C ASN A 21 4.95 -7.55 35.81
N ARG A 22 5.24 -6.98 34.63
CA ARG A 22 5.34 -5.52 34.44
C ARG A 22 4.49 -5.09 33.25
N THR A 23 3.71 -4.04 33.44
CA THR A 23 2.84 -3.45 32.42
C THR A 23 3.69 -2.69 31.39
N GLN A 24 3.96 -3.36 30.27
CA GLN A 24 4.23 -2.79 28.94
C GLN A 24 5.03 -1.46 28.90
N ASP A 25 6.35 -1.55 28.97
CA ASP A 25 7.22 -0.46 28.55
C ASP A 25 7.34 -0.53 27.01
N ALA A 26 6.61 0.31 26.30
CA ALA A 26 6.74 0.40 24.84
C ALA A 26 8.21 0.68 24.46
N MET A 27 8.75 0.03 23.44
CA MET A 27 10.13 0.21 23.01
C MET A 27 10.18 0.62 21.54
N ALA A 28 10.97 1.64 21.22
CA ALA A 28 11.38 1.91 19.85
C ALA A 28 12.55 0.99 19.48
N LEU A 29 12.53 0.47 18.26
CA LEU A 29 13.51 -0.47 17.71
C LEU A 29 13.88 -0.03 16.30
N TRP A 30 15.18 0.07 16.00
CA TRP A 30 15.67 0.46 14.68
C TRP A 30 17.08 -0.08 14.42
N VAL A 31 17.51 0.02 13.15
CA VAL A 31 18.82 -0.42 12.70
C VAL A 31 19.74 0.79 12.45
N GLU A 32 20.97 0.70 12.95
CA GLU A 32 22.06 1.66 12.71
C GLU A 32 23.29 0.96 12.13
N ASP A 33 24.20 1.73 11.52
CA ASP A 33 25.49 1.25 11.01
C ASP A 33 25.40 0.00 10.11
N LEU A 34 24.31 -0.15 9.34
CA LEU A 34 24.11 -1.28 8.43
C LEU A 34 25.15 -1.28 7.29
N LYS A 35 26.01 -2.29 7.32
CA LYS A 35 27.06 -2.63 6.35
C LYS A 35 26.81 -4.06 5.82
N VAL A 36 27.61 -4.46 4.83
CA VAL A 36 27.53 -5.78 4.18
C VAL A 36 27.72 -6.95 5.16
N ASN A 37 28.48 -6.74 6.24
CA ASN A 37 28.90 -7.78 7.18
C ASN A 37 28.60 -7.45 8.66
N SER A 38 27.99 -6.30 8.94
CA SER A 38 27.70 -5.87 10.31
C SER A 38 26.54 -4.88 10.34
N PHE A 39 25.78 -4.89 11.41
CA PHE A 39 24.76 -3.90 11.71
C PHE A 39 24.66 -3.75 13.23
N LYS A 40 24.04 -2.66 13.69
CA LYS A 40 23.65 -2.48 15.09
C LYS A 40 22.14 -2.43 15.19
N ILE A 41 21.59 -3.09 16.19
CA ILE A 41 20.19 -2.98 16.57
C ILE A 41 20.13 -2.12 17.83
N CYS A 42 19.44 -0.99 17.75
CA CYS A 42 19.19 -0.13 18.90
C CYS A 42 17.77 -0.38 19.42
N LEU A 43 17.63 -0.44 20.75
CA LEU A 43 16.37 -0.49 21.47
C LEU A 43 16.36 0.67 22.47
N ARG A 44 15.23 1.38 22.58
CA ARG A 44 15.06 2.41 23.59
C ARG A 44 13.63 2.40 24.12
N GLU A 45 13.50 2.39 25.43
CA GLU A 45 12.22 2.57 26.11
C GLU A 45 11.56 3.87 25.67
N ALA A 46 10.35 3.77 25.12
CA ALA A 46 9.55 4.89 24.68
C ALA A 46 8.94 5.54 25.92
N LYS A 47 9.66 6.51 26.50
CA LYS A 47 9.01 7.48 27.38
C LYS A 47 8.05 8.30 26.52
N ILE A 48 6.75 8.08 26.71
CA ILE A 48 5.66 8.75 25.99
C ILE A 48 5.65 10.23 26.40
N PHE A 49 6.54 11.03 25.82
CA PHE A 49 6.49 12.49 25.86
C PHE A 49 6.14 13.00 24.46
N ASP A 50 4.99 13.64 24.35
CA ASP A 50 4.54 14.38 23.17
C ASP A 50 5.41 15.65 22.99
N GLY A 51 6.51 15.50 22.25
CA GLY A 51 7.39 16.59 21.81
C GLY A 51 7.27 16.85 20.30
N PRO A 52 7.68 18.05 19.82
CA PRO A 52 7.14 18.72 18.64
C PRO A 52 7.38 17.96 17.34
N HIS A 53 6.31 17.91 16.54
CA HIS A 53 6.11 17.06 15.38
C HIS A 53 6.97 17.46 14.18
N LYS A 54 7.56 16.48 13.49
CA LYS A 54 7.82 16.59 12.06
C LYS A 54 7.21 15.38 11.34
N ASN A 55 6.09 15.65 10.70
CA ASN A 55 5.22 14.70 9.99
C ASN A 55 5.84 14.31 8.64
N LEU A 56 6.85 13.46 8.66
CA LEU A 56 7.35 12.85 7.42
C LEU A 56 6.42 11.72 7.01
N LYS A 57 5.64 11.96 5.96
CA LYS A 57 4.77 10.97 5.33
C LYS A 57 5.42 10.46 4.05
N VAL A 58 5.47 9.15 3.91
CA VAL A 58 5.92 8.46 2.69
C VAL A 58 4.71 7.74 2.11
N THR A 59 4.30 8.11 0.91
CA THR A 59 3.25 7.40 0.17
C THR A 59 3.90 6.45 -0.82
N ILE A 60 3.53 5.18 -0.75
CA ILE A 60 3.92 4.13 -1.69
C ILE A 60 2.72 3.86 -2.59
N ASN A 61 2.87 4.11 -3.89
CA ASN A 61 1.87 3.74 -4.89
C ASN A 61 2.24 2.37 -5.45
N PHE A 62 1.28 1.44 -5.45
CA PHE A 62 1.47 0.12 -6.05
C PHE A 62 1.25 0.22 -7.56
N THR A 63 2.12 -0.42 -8.34
CA THR A 63 1.99 -0.48 -9.80
C THR A 63 0.70 -1.18 -10.21
N GLU A 64 0.38 -2.28 -9.52
CA GLU A 64 -0.82 -3.08 -9.73
C GLU A 64 -1.69 -3.07 -8.47
N PRO A 65 -3.03 -3.06 -8.61
CA PRO A 65 -3.94 -3.14 -7.47
C PRO A 65 -3.92 -4.53 -6.83
N PHE A 66 -4.04 -4.58 -5.51
CA PHE A 66 -4.23 -5.83 -4.77
C PHE A 66 -5.72 -6.20 -4.65
N TYR A 67 -6.01 -7.50 -4.54
CA TYR A 67 -7.37 -8.01 -4.30
C TYR A 67 -7.99 -7.41 -3.03
N ALA A 68 -7.17 -7.27 -1.98
CA ALA A 68 -7.50 -6.62 -0.71
C ALA A 68 -6.30 -5.76 -0.26
N PRO A 69 -6.47 -4.79 0.66
CA PRO A 69 -5.33 -4.03 1.19
C PRO A 69 -4.21 -4.98 1.68
N PRO A 70 -2.98 -4.87 1.15
CA PRO A 70 -1.90 -5.80 1.45
C PRO A 70 -1.32 -5.54 2.84
N VAL A 71 -0.54 -6.50 3.35
CA VAL A 71 0.27 -6.28 4.55
C VAL A 71 1.55 -5.56 4.14
N VAL A 72 1.83 -4.43 4.79
CA VAL A 72 3.06 -3.66 4.59
C VAL A 72 3.92 -3.75 5.85
N LEU A 73 5.08 -4.37 5.71
CA LEU A 73 6.12 -4.37 6.73
C LEU A 73 7.04 -3.19 6.47
N VAL A 74 7.36 -2.45 7.51
CA VAL A 74 8.14 -1.22 7.43
C VAL A 74 9.20 -1.22 8.52
N THR A 75 10.41 -0.80 8.14
CA THR A 75 11.53 -0.58 9.05
C THR A 75 12.22 0.72 8.69
N ALA A 76 12.75 1.41 9.70
CA ALA A 76 13.59 2.57 9.50
C ALA A 76 15.05 2.27 9.85
N LYS A 77 15.93 2.79 9.00
CA LYS A 77 17.36 2.88 9.22
C LYS A 77 17.74 4.35 9.35
N ARG A 78 18.54 4.66 10.36
CA ARG A 78 19.17 5.99 10.51
C ARG A 78 20.64 5.90 10.09
N SER A 79 21.09 6.92 9.37
CA SER A 79 22.50 7.11 8.99
C SER A 79 22.94 8.54 9.29
N THR A 80 24.01 8.69 10.06
CA THR A 80 24.60 9.98 10.42
C THR A 80 25.74 10.32 9.46
N ARG A 81 25.70 11.46 8.77
CA ARG A 81 26.90 12.01 8.10
C ARG A 81 27.74 12.77 9.13
N MET A 82 28.89 12.24 9.52
CA MET A 82 29.89 12.98 10.30
C MET A 82 30.98 13.55 9.39
N ASN A 83 31.22 14.86 9.48
CA ASN A 83 32.42 15.49 8.95
C ASN A 83 33.58 15.28 9.95
N ASN A 84 34.58 14.50 9.54
CA ASN A 84 35.93 14.39 10.10
C ASN A 84 36.13 14.74 11.59
N SER A 85 35.74 13.85 12.49
CA SER A 85 36.57 13.37 13.62
C SER A 85 35.74 12.49 14.55
N LEU A 86 36.39 11.44 15.03
CA LEU A 86 35.84 10.38 15.87
C LEU A 86 35.53 10.92 17.27
N GLN A 87 34.26 11.15 17.60
CA GLN A 87 33.84 11.15 19.01
C GLN A 87 32.73 10.13 19.24
N SER A 88 33.04 9.24 20.18
CA SER A 88 32.20 8.18 20.71
C SER A 88 31.00 8.78 21.43
N GLY A 89 29.92 8.88 20.69
CA GLY A 89 28.59 9.18 21.20
C GLY A 89 27.55 8.69 20.21
N SER A 90 27.55 7.40 19.85
CA SER A 90 26.35 6.80 19.25
C SER A 90 25.28 6.73 20.32
N GLN A 91 24.72 7.88 20.68
CA GLN A 91 23.46 7.90 21.40
C GLN A 91 22.44 7.36 20.42
N CYS A 92 21.98 6.13 20.66
CA CYS A 92 20.81 5.55 20.01
C CYS A 92 19.65 6.55 20.17
N ASN A 93 19.44 7.39 19.15
CA ASN A 93 18.37 8.37 19.07
C ASN A 93 17.21 7.71 18.32
N ALA A 94 16.07 7.59 19.00
CA ALA A 94 14.97 6.77 18.51
C ALA A 94 14.38 7.29 17.20
N VAL A 95 14.14 6.35 16.28
CA VAL A 95 13.30 6.54 15.09
C VAL A 95 12.19 5.52 15.16
N THR A 96 10.95 5.97 14.95
CA THR A 96 9.78 5.12 14.93
C THR A 96 9.11 5.27 13.57
N THR A 97 8.72 4.13 13.00
CA THR A 97 7.97 4.07 11.75
C THR A 97 6.78 3.15 11.89
N TRP A 98 5.68 3.52 11.26
CA TRP A 98 4.47 2.72 11.24
C TRP A 98 3.70 2.95 9.95
N VAL A 99 2.89 1.95 9.58
CA VAL A 99 1.89 2.10 8.52
C VAL A 99 0.74 2.90 9.10
N GLU A 100 0.45 4.05 8.52
CA GLU A 100 -0.67 4.91 8.90
C GLU A 100 -1.96 4.47 8.23
N HIS A 101 -1.86 4.11 6.94
CA HIS A 101 -3.00 3.69 6.13
C HIS A 101 -2.57 2.71 5.03
N THR A 102 -3.47 1.81 4.63
CA THR A 102 -3.24 0.88 3.52
C THR A 102 -4.54 0.70 2.72
N SER A 103 -4.44 0.83 1.41
CA SER A 103 -5.51 0.56 0.45
C SER A 103 -5.07 -0.51 -0.55
N LYS A 104 -5.90 -0.81 -1.54
CA LYS A 104 -5.55 -1.73 -2.63
C LYS A 104 -4.48 -1.17 -3.58
N THR A 105 -4.30 0.15 -3.62
CA THR A 105 -3.48 0.84 -4.61
C THR A 105 -2.35 1.64 -3.99
N GLU A 106 -2.37 1.87 -2.68
CA GLU A 106 -1.35 2.65 -1.99
C GLU A 106 -1.21 2.27 -0.52
N ALA A 107 -0.06 2.63 0.06
CA ALA A 107 0.18 2.63 1.49
C ALA A 107 0.81 3.94 1.93
N GLN A 108 0.40 4.43 3.09
CA GLN A 108 0.99 5.60 3.73
C GLN A 108 1.78 5.16 4.96
N ILE A 109 3.04 5.56 5.01
CA ILE A 109 3.96 5.30 6.11
C ILE A 109 4.29 6.62 6.79
N CYS A 110 4.27 6.61 8.12
CA CYS A 110 4.72 7.72 8.95
C CYS A 110 6.08 7.43 9.57
N VAL A 111 6.90 8.47 9.68
CA VAL A 111 8.21 8.43 10.36
C VAL A 111 8.28 9.54 11.39
N LYS A 112 8.71 9.20 12.62
CA LYS A 112 8.97 10.15 13.70
C LYS A 112 10.36 9.91 14.28
N THR A 113 11.11 10.97 14.56
CA THR A 113 12.41 10.90 15.23
C THR A 113 12.36 11.58 16.59
N PHE A 114 13.19 11.09 17.51
CA PHE A 114 13.38 11.65 18.85
C PHE A 114 14.74 12.36 18.89
N ASN A 115 14.75 13.66 19.22
CA ASN A 115 15.93 14.55 19.17
C ASN A 115 16.67 14.54 17.81
N SER A 116 16.15 15.32 16.86
CA SER A 116 16.94 15.74 15.70
C SER A 116 17.72 16.99 16.09
N ASP A 117 18.99 16.83 16.49
CA ASP A 117 19.89 17.98 16.64
C ASP A 117 20.00 18.72 15.31
N SER A 118 19.69 20.01 15.29
CA SER A 118 19.65 20.86 14.08
C SER A 118 21.01 21.05 13.39
N ILE A 119 22.09 20.56 14.00
CA ILE A 119 23.47 20.67 13.54
C ILE A 119 23.88 19.48 12.65
N ASN A 120 23.27 18.29 12.84
CA ASN A 120 23.56 17.09 12.06
C ASN A 120 22.35 16.72 11.18
N LYS A 121 22.54 16.72 9.85
CA LYS A 121 21.52 16.23 8.92
C LYS A 121 21.48 14.71 8.98
N ASP A 122 20.63 14.17 9.83
CA ASP A 122 20.30 12.75 9.83
C ASP A 122 19.65 12.36 8.50
N VAL A 123 20.12 11.27 7.90
CA VAL A 123 19.45 10.63 6.77
C VAL A 123 18.67 9.44 7.32
N ILE A 124 17.36 9.45 7.13
CA ILE A 124 16.48 8.33 7.48
C ILE A 124 16.10 7.63 6.18
N THR A 125 16.34 6.33 6.13
CA THR A 125 15.90 5.46 5.04
C THR A 125 14.79 4.57 5.58
N VAL A 126 13.71 4.47 4.83
CA VAL A 126 12.60 3.57 5.13
C VAL A 126 12.68 2.42 4.15
N ASP A 127 12.91 1.21 4.67
CA ASP A 127 12.81 -0.02 3.89
C ASP A 127 11.44 -0.64 4.18
N TYR A 128 10.81 -1.17 3.14
CA TYR A 128 9.49 -1.79 3.26
C TYR A 128 9.39 -3.06 2.43
N MET A 129 8.48 -3.94 2.84
CA MET A 129 8.09 -5.14 2.11
C MET A 129 6.57 -5.17 2.06
N VAL A 130 6.02 -5.41 0.88
CA VAL A 130 4.58 -5.54 0.67
C VAL A 130 4.28 -6.99 0.36
N THR A 131 3.29 -7.56 1.04
CA THR A 131 2.83 -8.93 0.80
C THR A 131 1.31 -8.97 0.74
N GLY A 132 0.79 -9.59 -0.31
CA GLY A 132 -0.63 -9.71 -0.58
C GLY A 132 -0.86 -10.32 -1.96
N ASP A 133 -2.10 -10.71 -2.23
CA ASP A 133 -2.51 -11.21 -3.54
C ASP A 133 -2.93 -10.04 -4.44
N LEU A 134 -2.41 -10.03 -5.66
CA LEU A 134 -2.82 -9.08 -6.68
C LEU A 134 -4.29 -9.27 -7.06
N ASP A 135 -4.93 -8.23 -7.57
CA ASP A 135 -6.31 -8.33 -8.05
C ASP A 135 -6.35 -9.33 -9.23
N PRO A 136 -7.12 -10.43 -9.15
CA PRO A 136 -7.17 -11.42 -10.22
C PRO A 136 -7.81 -10.87 -11.51
N CYS A 137 -8.42 -9.67 -11.47
CA CYS A 137 -8.92 -8.99 -12.65
C CYS A 137 -7.85 -8.27 -13.47
N ILE A 138 -6.59 -8.26 -13.02
CA ILE A 138 -5.47 -7.74 -13.83
C ILE A 138 -5.40 -8.52 -15.15
N ASP A 139 -5.31 -7.78 -16.25
CA ASP A 139 -5.28 -8.28 -17.62
C ASP A 139 -6.48 -9.14 -18.06
N VAL A 140 -7.56 -9.21 -17.25
CA VAL A 140 -8.79 -9.91 -17.63
C VAL A 140 -9.64 -9.03 -18.53
N VAL A 141 -9.76 -9.45 -19.79
CA VAL A 141 -10.65 -8.80 -20.76
C VAL A 141 -12.02 -9.46 -20.75
N CYS A 142 -13.04 -8.68 -20.38
CA CYS A 142 -14.43 -9.11 -20.45
C CYS A 142 -15.12 -8.60 -21.72
N HIS A 143 -15.79 -9.50 -22.43
CA HIS A 143 -16.56 -9.18 -23.63
C HIS A 143 -18.02 -8.83 -23.32
N TYR A 144 -18.74 -8.33 -24.33
CA TYR A 144 -20.18 -8.05 -24.26
C TYR A 144 -20.55 -7.04 -23.17
N HIS A 145 -19.70 -6.04 -22.95
CA HIS A 145 -19.86 -5.03 -21.88
C HIS A 145 -19.91 -5.59 -20.45
N CYS A 146 -19.53 -6.85 -20.22
CA CYS A 146 -19.34 -7.38 -18.87
C CYS A 146 -18.17 -6.71 -18.15
N LEU A 147 -18.23 -6.68 -16.83
CA LEU A 147 -17.18 -6.17 -15.97
C LEU A 147 -16.46 -7.34 -15.28
N CYS A 148 -15.15 -7.24 -15.10
CA CYS A 148 -14.44 -8.20 -14.27
C CYS A 148 -14.72 -7.91 -12.80
N LYS A 149 -15.08 -8.96 -12.05
CA LYS A 149 -15.23 -8.92 -10.60
C LYS A 149 -14.46 -10.08 -9.98
N ALA A 150 -13.67 -9.77 -8.95
CA ALA A 150 -12.97 -10.76 -8.16
C ALA A 150 -13.90 -11.37 -7.09
N PHE A 151 -13.97 -12.70 -7.03
CA PHE A 151 -14.70 -13.48 -6.03
C PHE A 151 -13.77 -14.21 -5.04
N GLY A 152 -12.46 -14.12 -5.29
CA GLY A 152 -11.39 -14.68 -4.46
C GLY A 152 -10.04 -14.25 -5.04
N THR A 153 -8.94 -14.58 -4.37
CA THR A 153 -7.58 -14.17 -4.78
C THR A 153 -7.13 -14.74 -6.14
N TYR A 154 -7.77 -15.81 -6.60
CA TYR A 154 -7.52 -16.46 -7.89
C TYR A 154 -8.80 -16.71 -8.69
N ASP A 155 -9.89 -16.01 -8.35
CA ASP A 155 -11.21 -16.20 -8.96
C ASP A 155 -11.71 -14.88 -9.54
N ALA A 156 -11.39 -14.64 -10.81
CA ALA A 156 -11.92 -13.53 -11.59
C ALA A 156 -13.04 -14.01 -12.51
N ARG A 157 -14.17 -13.32 -12.50
CA ARG A 157 -15.31 -13.65 -13.36
C ARG A 157 -15.84 -12.40 -14.05
N CYS A 158 -16.17 -12.54 -15.33
CA CYS A 158 -16.89 -11.52 -16.08
C CYS A 158 -18.39 -11.62 -15.76
N VAL A 159 -18.92 -10.58 -15.14
CA VAL A 159 -20.31 -10.53 -14.67
C VAL A 159 -20.97 -9.22 -15.13
N SER A 160 -22.29 -9.20 -15.17
CA SER A 160 -23.04 -7.98 -15.43
C SER A 160 -23.05 -7.09 -14.20
N VAL A 161 -23.40 -5.82 -14.40
CA VAL A 161 -23.80 -4.95 -13.28
C VAL A 161 -25.00 -5.56 -12.54
N GLU A 162 -25.00 -5.48 -11.20
CA GLU A 162 -26.03 -6.08 -10.35
C GLU A 162 -27.36 -5.31 -10.43
N SER A 163 -27.30 -3.99 -10.52
CA SER A 163 -28.46 -3.11 -10.62
C SER A 163 -28.14 -1.88 -11.44
N CYS A 164 -29.10 -1.44 -12.25
CA CYS A 164 -29.02 -0.18 -12.97
C CYS A 164 -29.85 0.93 -12.29
N PRO A 165 -29.40 2.19 -12.37
CA PRO A 165 -30.17 3.32 -11.90
C PRO A 165 -31.43 3.53 -12.76
N SER A 166 -32.44 4.19 -12.17
CA SER A 166 -33.77 4.35 -12.78
C SER A 166 -33.96 5.65 -13.58
N TYR A 167 -32.89 6.37 -13.91
CA TYR A 167 -33.01 7.57 -14.74
C TYR A 167 -33.35 7.20 -16.18
N GLN A 168 -34.05 8.10 -16.87
CA GLN A 168 -34.51 7.91 -18.24
C GLN A 168 -33.77 8.85 -19.19
N GLU A 169 -32.67 8.32 -19.72
CA GLU A 169 -31.87 8.95 -20.78
C GLU A 169 -31.75 7.91 -21.90
N PRO A 170 -32.78 7.80 -22.76
CA PRO A 170 -32.89 6.66 -23.65
C PRO A 170 -31.79 6.63 -24.69
N ILE A 171 -31.45 5.42 -25.15
CA ILE A 171 -30.50 5.20 -26.24
C ILE A 171 -31.09 4.23 -27.27
N CYS A 172 -30.75 4.43 -28.54
CA CYS A 172 -31.08 3.52 -29.62
C CYS A 172 -29.88 2.61 -29.92
N SER A 173 -30.12 1.30 -29.90
CA SER A 173 -29.14 0.27 -30.25
C SER A 173 -29.20 -0.05 -31.74
N SER A 174 -28.06 -0.50 -32.29
CA SER A 174 -27.91 -0.96 -33.69
C SER A 174 -28.87 -2.07 -34.14
N ASN A 175 -29.52 -2.76 -33.20
CA ASN A 175 -30.56 -3.76 -33.49
C ASN A 175 -31.98 -3.18 -33.56
N GLY A 176 -32.13 -1.85 -33.47
CA GLY A 176 -33.41 -1.15 -33.48
C GLY A 176 -34.15 -1.15 -32.14
N SER A 177 -33.53 -1.63 -31.05
CA SER A 177 -34.11 -1.60 -29.70
C SER A 177 -33.77 -0.30 -28.97
N THR A 178 -34.76 0.27 -28.30
CA THR A 178 -34.58 1.42 -27.40
C THR A 178 -34.41 0.92 -25.96
N TYR A 179 -33.43 1.46 -25.25
CA TYR A 179 -33.18 1.17 -23.83
C TYR A 179 -33.36 2.44 -23.01
N ASP A 180 -33.92 2.34 -21.80
CA ASP A 180 -34.20 3.50 -20.94
C ASP A 180 -32.93 4.26 -20.52
N ASN A 181 -31.79 3.57 -20.46
CA ASN A 181 -30.47 4.15 -20.26
C ASN A 181 -29.36 3.20 -20.72
N GLU A 182 -28.15 3.74 -20.82
CA GLU A 182 -26.96 2.97 -21.24
C GLU A 182 -26.60 1.82 -20.28
N CYS A 183 -26.91 1.94 -18.98
CA CYS A 183 -26.63 0.85 -18.03
C CYS A 183 -27.42 -0.40 -18.38
N LEU A 184 -28.73 -0.26 -18.64
CA LEU A 184 -29.60 -1.39 -19.00
C LEU A 184 -29.17 -2.04 -20.31
N PHE A 185 -28.77 -1.23 -21.29
CA PHE A 185 -28.18 -1.74 -22.53
C PHE A 185 -26.94 -2.60 -22.27
N ARG A 186 -25.94 -2.07 -21.55
CA ARG A 186 -24.71 -2.81 -21.23
C ARG A 186 -24.99 -4.07 -20.40
N GLN A 187 -25.97 -4.00 -19.49
CA GLN A 187 -26.40 -5.13 -18.66
C GLN A 187 -26.97 -6.26 -19.54
N GLU A 188 -27.89 -5.95 -20.44
CA GLU A 188 -28.47 -6.94 -21.35
C GLU A 188 -27.42 -7.54 -22.29
N MET A 189 -26.52 -6.72 -22.85
CA MET A 189 -25.42 -7.21 -23.69
C MET A 189 -24.59 -8.27 -22.95
N CYS A 190 -24.29 -8.02 -21.68
CA CYS A 190 -23.51 -8.95 -20.87
C CYS A 190 -24.28 -10.25 -20.53
N ILE A 191 -25.53 -10.12 -20.07
CA ILE A 191 -26.36 -11.26 -19.63
C ILE A 191 -26.68 -12.18 -20.82
N LEU A 192 -27.08 -11.60 -21.96
CA LEU A 192 -27.48 -12.34 -23.15
C LEU A 192 -26.32 -12.67 -24.10
N ARG A 193 -25.09 -12.19 -23.79
CA ARG A 193 -23.89 -12.36 -24.63
C ARG A 193 -24.07 -11.80 -26.05
N LEU A 194 -24.62 -10.59 -26.12
CA LEU A 194 -24.88 -9.87 -27.37
C LEU A 194 -23.83 -8.79 -27.61
N ASN A 195 -23.58 -8.45 -28.88
CA ASN A 195 -22.54 -7.50 -29.30
C ASN A 195 -23.11 -6.40 -30.21
N TYR A 196 -24.23 -5.81 -29.78
CA TYR A 196 -24.78 -4.63 -30.44
C TYR A 196 -24.05 -3.37 -29.96
N THR A 197 -24.09 -2.31 -30.75
CA THR A 197 -23.52 -1.00 -30.41
C THR A 197 -24.61 0.04 -30.23
N VAL A 198 -24.34 1.08 -29.45
CA VAL A 198 -25.20 2.27 -29.40
C VAL A 198 -25.10 3.00 -30.74
N GLN A 199 -26.23 3.28 -31.37
CA GLN A 199 -26.31 3.99 -32.64
C GLN A 199 -26.45 5.50 -32.44
N HIS A 200 -27.36 5.94 -31.57
CA HIS A 200 -27.48 7.34 -31.16
C HIS A 200 -28.18 7.48 -29.79
N PRO A 201 -28.00 8.63 -29.11
CA PRO A 201 -28.84 9.01 -27.98
C PRO A 201 -30.30 9.26 -28.40
N GLY A 202 -31.25 8.98 -27.52
CA GLY A 202 -32.69 9.06 -27.80
C GLY A 202 -33.31 7.70 -28.17
N SER A 203 -34.63 7.67 -28.34
CA SER A 203 -35.36 6.50 -28.82
C SER A 203 -35.09 6.24 -30.30
N CYS A 204 -35.16 4.98 -30.75
CA CYS A 204 -35.05 4.62 -32.16
C CYS A 204 -36.20 5.15 -33.03
N GLU A 205 -37.34 5.51 -32.42
CA GLU A 205 -38.53 6.04 -33.11
C GLU A 205 -38.59 7.57 -33.11
N GLY A 206 -37.57 8.25 -32.58
CA GLY A 206 -37.52 9.70 -32.37
C GLY A 206 -36.81 10.50 -33.46
#